data_AF-A0A948RJH3-F1
#
_entry.id   AF-A0A948RJH3-F1
#
_cell.length_a   1.000
_cell.length_b   1.000
_cell.length_c   1.000
_cell.angle_alpha   90.00
_cell.angle_beta   90.00
_cell.angle_gamma   90.00
#
_symmetry.space_group_name_H-M   'P 1'
#
loop_
_entity.id
_entity.type
_entity.pdbx_description
1 polymer ?
#
loop_
_entity_poly.entity_id
_entity_poly.type
_entity_poly.pdbx_seq_one_letter_code
_entity_poly.pdbx_strand_id
1 'polypeptide(L)'
;MQTERPSPAQDQPSEQTALVKAFFGTIRHYWGNWKTLVCGVQDPRNLNMILYSLDSLLFTGTFLFVCRLGSRRAVQAKLRGNGPSQAKFEALFGVEKISHGDTLNYGYRRLEVDEVQEVLCRCVEGLIRKISSTSARSIVP
;
A
#
# COMPACT_ATOMS: atom_id res chain seq x y z
N MET A 1 47.45 -4.47 5.89
CA MET A 1 46.36 -3.51 6.06
C MET A 1 45.16 -4.02 5.28
N GLN A 2 44.20 -4.65 5.96
CA GLN A 2 42.93 -5.07 5.35
C GLN A 2 41.95 -3.91 5.50
N THR A 3 41.42 -3.40 4.39
CA THR A 3 40.29 -2.47 4.37
C THR A 3 39.03 -3.25 4.75
N GLU A 4 38.56 -3.08 5.98
CA GLU A 4 37.26 -3.57 6.43
C GLU A 4 36.16 -2.94 5.56
N ARG A 5 35.42 -3.77 4.82
CA ARG A 5 34.14 -3.38 4.26
C ARG A 5 33.15 -3.24 5.42
N PRO A 6 32.43 -2.12 5.56
CA PRO A 6 31.45 -2.00 6.62
C PRO A 6 30.33 -3.04 6.45
N SER A 7 30.02 -3.72 7.55
CA SER A 7 28.97 -4.73 7.69
C SER A 7 27.58 -4.09 7.51
N PRO A 8 26.66 -4.67 6.70
CA PRO A 8 25.44 -3.99 6.25
C PRO A 8 24.28 -3.93 7.27
N ALA A 9 24.56 -4.08 8.57
CA ALA A 9 23.55 -4.49 9.54
C ALA A 9 22.97 -3.41 10.47
N GLN A 10 23.42 -2.14 10.46
CA GLN A 10 23.05 -1.21 11.56
C GLN A 10 22.39 0.13 11.19
N ASP A 11 22.27 0.52 9.91
CA ASP A 11 21.65 1.81 9.53
C ASP A 11 20.20 1.72 8.97
N GLN A 12 19.64 0.52 8.76
CA GLN A 12 18.38 0.36 8.01
C GLN A 12 17.03 0.70 8.70
N PRO A 13 16.82 0.57 10.02
CA PRO A 13 15.47 0.70 10.58
C PRO A 13 14.96 2.15 10.60
N SER A 14 15.85 3.15 10.73
CA SER A 14 15.48 4.57 10.77
C SER A 14 15.07 5.11 9.40
N GLU A 15 15.86 4.81 8.36
CA GLU A 15 15.58 5.22 6.98
C GLU A 15 14.31 4.56 6.43
N GLN A 16 14.14 3.26 6.68
CA GLN A 16 12.93 2.55 6.25
C GLN A 16 11.68 3.13 6.91
N THR A 17 11.77 3.52 8.19
CA THR A 17 10.66 4.15 8.91
C THR A 17 10.37 5.55 8.36
N ALA A 18 11.40 6.32 8.02
CA ALA A 18 11.25 7.62 7.37
C ALA A 18 10.58 7.51 6.00
N LEU A 19 10.97 6.51 5.18
CA LEU A 19 10.34 6.24 3.88
C LEU A 19 8.87 5.83 4.01
N VAL A 20 8.55 4.93 4.94
CA VAL A 20 7.17 4.52 5.21
C VAL A 20 6.34 5.73 5.69
N LYS A 21 6.89 6.55 6.58
CA LYS A 21 6.23 7.76 7.08
C LYS A 21 6.02 8.79 5.97
N ALA A 22 7.00 9.00 5.10
CA ALA A 22 6.88 9.89 3.95
C ALA A 22 5.80 9.39 2.99
N PHE A 23 5.83 8.11 2.63
CA PHE A 23 4.85 7.49 1.74
C PHE A 23 3.41 7.62 2.25
N PHE A 24 3.15 7.19 3.50
CA PHE A 24 1.83 7.33 4.10
C PHE A 24 1.47 8.80 4.37
N GLY A 25 2.45 9.66 4.63
CA GLY A 25 2.27 11.11 4.74
C GLY A 25 1.79 11.72 3.43
N THR A 26 2.37 11.32 2.29
CA THR A 26 1.93 11.73 0.96
C THR A 26 0.53 11.23 0.66
N ILE A 27 0.24 9.95 0.92
CA ILE A 27 -1.11 9.40 0.73
C ILE A 27 -2.12 10.19 1.55
N ARG A 28 -1.78 10.46 2.83
CA ARG A 28 -2.59 11.27 3.74
C ARG A 28 -2.84 12.69 3.27
N HIS A 29 -1.83 13.33 2.71
CA HIS A 29 -1.93 14.69 2.24
C HIS A 29 -2.89 14.83 1.04
N TYR A 30 -2.81 13.90 0.08
CA TYR A 30 -3.55 14.01 -1.18
C TYR A 30 -4.91 13.30 -1.17
N TRP A 31 -5.02 12.14 -0.51
CA TRP A 31 -6.21 11.28 -0.58
C TRP A 31 -6.76 10.85 0.79
N GLY A 32 -6.17 11.33 1.89
CA GLY A 32 -6.55 10.89 3.23
C GLY A 32 -5.99 9.50 3.57
N ASN A 33 -6.77 8.60 4.13
CA ASN A 33 -6.25 7.28 4.47
C ASN A 33 -6.42 6.28 3.32
N TRP A 34 -5.75 5.12 3.43
CA TRP A 34 -5.86 4.09 2.40
C TRP A 34 -7.31 3.59 2.22
N LYS A 35 -8.05 3.44 3.32
CA LYS A 35 -9.46 3.03 3.29
C LYS A 35 -10.35 4.04 2.55
N THR A 36 -10.09 5.35 2.67
CA THR A 36 -10.82 6.38 1.91
C THR A 36 -10.44 6.36 0.44
N LEU A 37 -9.18 6.06 0.12
CA LEU A 37 -8.72 5.94 -1.26
C LEU A 37 -9.48 4.84 -2.01
N VAL A 38 -9.61 3.65 -1.41
CA VAL A 38 -10.30 2.51 -2.03
C VAL A 38 -11.82 2.47 -1.75
N CYS A 39 -12.38 3.53 -1.17
CA CYS A 39 -13.80 3.60 -0.86
C CYS A 39 -14.63 3.54 -2.15
N GLY A 40 -15.66 2.68 -2.19
CA GLY A 40 -16.49 2.49 -3.40
C GLY A 40 -16.14 1.23 -4.19
N VAL A 41 -15.05 0.53 -3.83
CA VAL A 41 -14.83 -0.86 -4.29
C VAL A 41 -15.59 -1.79 -3.36
N GLN A 42 -16.54 -2.55 -3.91
CA GLN A 42 -17.28 -3.55 -3.17
C GLN A 42 -16.44 -4.79 -2.93
N ASP A 43 -16.76 -5.55 -1.87
CA ASP A 43 -16.09 -6.83 -1.61
C ASP A 43 -16.90 -7.97 -2.24
N PRO A 44 -16.48 -8.51 -3.40
CA PRO A 44 -17.17 -9.60 -4.08
C PRO A 44 -16.87 -10.97 -3.46
N ARG A 45 -16.04 -11.02 -2.40
CA ARG A 45 -15.67 -12.27 -1.74
C ARG A 45 -16.82 -12.73 -0.84
N ASN A 46 -16.88 -14.03 -0.59
CA ASN A 46 -17.85 -14.58 0.34
C ASN A 46 -17.53 -14.10 1.77
N LEU A 47 -18.41 -13.28 2.33
CA LEU A 47 -18.29 -12.66 3.67
C LEU A 47 -18.04 -13.70 4.77
N ASN A 48 -18.58 -14.91 4.63
CA ASN A 48 -18.45 -15.99 5.61
C ASN A 48 -17.05 -16.64 5.63
N MET A 49 -16.15 -16.26 4.72
CA MET A 49 -14.79 -16.80 4.59
C MET A 49 -13.71 -15.70 4.64
N ILE A 50 -14.05 -14.51 5.14
CA ILE A 50 -13.13 -13.36 5.14
C ILE A 50 -12.25 -13.36 6.39
N LEU A 51 -10.97 -13.63 6.19
CA LEU A 51 -9.93 -13.46 7.20
C LEU A 51 -9.17 -12.11 7.06
N TYR A 52 -9.22 -11.48 5.88
CA TYR A 52 -8.45 -10.28 5.56
C TYR A 52 -9.36 -9.20 5.00
N SER A 53 -9.27 -7.99 5.56
CA SER A 53 -10.04 -6.83 5.09
C SER A 53 -9.72 -6.50 3.62
N LEU A 54 -10.70 -6.00 2.87
CA LEU A 54 -10.53 -5.72 1.44
C LEU A 54 -9.44 -4.68 1.18
N ASP A 55 -9.39 -3.64 1.99
CA ASP A 55 -8.40 -2.57 1.93
C ASP A 55 -6.96 -3.09 2.10
N SER A 56 -6.73 -4.02 3.03
CA SER A 56 -5.42 -4.68 3.20
C SER A 56 -5.04 -5.53 1.98
N LEU A 57 -6.03 -6.17 1.35
CA LEU A 57 -5.85 -6.98 0.15
C LEU A 57 -5.46 -6.09 -1.05
N LEU A 58 -6.19 -5.00 -1.24
CA LEU A 58 -5.95 -4.01 -2.30
C LEU A 58 -4.60 -3.30 -2.11
N PHE A 59 -4.24 -3.00 -0.86
CA PHE A 59 -2.92 -2.45 -0.54
C PHE A 59 -1.82 -3.42 -0.94
N THR A 60 -1.95 -4.68 -0.53
CA THR A 60 -0.93 -5.70 -0.81
C THR A 60 -0.73 -5.86 -2.31
N GLY A 61 -1.80 -5.96 -3.10
CA GLY A 61 -1.65 -6.09 -4.56
C GLY A 61 -1.05 -4.85 -5.22
N THR A 62 -1.44 -3.64 -4.78
CA THR A 62 -0.83 -2.39 -5.26
C THR A 62 0.65 -2.32 -4.92
N PHE A 63 1.02 -2.70 -3.70
CA PHE A 63 2.40 -2.71 -3.23
C PHE A 63 3.26 -3.72 -4.01
N LEU A 64 2.72 -4.90 -4.33
CA LEU A 64 3.40 -5.87 -5.20
C LEU A 64 3.67 -5.32 -6.60
N PHE A 65 2.70 -4.58 -7.16
CA PHE A 65 2.85 -3.94 -8.45
C PHE A 65 3.91 -2.83 -8.42
N VAL A 66 3.79 -1.88 -7.49
CA VAL A 66 4.70 -0.73 -7.34
C VAL A 66 6.13 -1.17 -7.05
N CYS A 67 6.31 -2.10 -6.11
CA CYS A 67 7.63 -2.63 -5.76
C CYS A 67 8.14 -3.70 -6.76
N ARG A 68 7.39 -3.97 -7.84
CA ARG A 68 7.71 -4.98 -8.86
C ARG A 68 8.06 -6.34 -8.25
N LEU A 69 7.36 -6.71 -7.18
CA LEU A 69 7.50 -7.99 -6.50
C LEU A 69 6.72 -9.04 -7.32
N GLY A 70 7.25 -9.37 -8.49
CA GLY A 70 6.57 -10.04 -9.59
C GLY A 70 6.08 -11.49 -9.37
N SER A 71 6.04 -12.01 -8.15
CA SER A 71 5.44 -13.32 -7.91
C SER A 71 4.70 -13.45 -6.57
N ARG A 72 3.64 -14.26 -6.58
CA ARG A 72 2.91 -14.71 -5.38
C ARG A 72 3.83 -15.36 -4.34
N ARG A 73 4.93 -15.98 -4.78
CA ARG A 73 5.97 -16.56 -3.92
C ARG A 73 6.81 -15.49 -3.21
N ALA A 74 7.03 -14.34 -3.85
CA ALA A 74 7.73 -13.21 -3.25
C ALA A 74 6.93 -12.58 -2.10
N VAL A 75 5.58 -12.63 -2.14
CA VAL A 75 4.72 -12.24 -1.01
C VAL A 75 5.07 -13.08 0.22
N GLN A 76 5.14 -14.39 0.04
CA GLN A 76 5.38 -15.31 1.15
C GLN A 76 6.80 -15.16 1.71
N ALA A 77 7.79 -15.07 0.83
CA ALA A 77 9.19 -14.96 1.24
C ALA A 77 9.56 -13.59 1.83
N LYS A 78 9.06 -12.48 1.27
CA LYS A 78 9.49 -11.12 1.64
C LYS A 78 8.56 -10.41 2.62
N LEU A 79 7.27 -10.75 2.63
CA LEU A 79 6.27 -10.10 3.49
C LEU A 79 5.86 -11.00 4.64
N ARG A 80 5.40 -12.24 4.39
CA ARG A 80 4.92 -13.14 5.45
C ARG A 80 6.02 -13.79 6.29
N GLY A 81 7.18 -14.07 5.70
CA GLY A 81 8.34 -14.59 6.43
C GLY A 81 9.10 -13.52 7.23
N ASN A 82 8.65 -12.27 7.20
CA ASN A 82 9.36 -11.12 7.75
C ASN A 82 8.54 -10.48 8.88
N GLY A 83 8.92 -10.76 10.13
CA GLY A 83 8.25 -10.23 11.32
C GLY A 83 8.06 -8.71 11.32
N PRO A 84 9.10 -7.91 10.98
CA PRO A 84 8.97 -6.47 10.77
C PRO A 84 7.91 -6.04 9.74
N SER A 85 7.74 -6.79 8.65
CA SER A 85 6.68 -6.50 7.66
C SER A 85 5.29 -6.80 8.23
N GLN A 86 5.16 -7.88 9.02
CA GLN A 86 3.90 -8.25 9.65
C GLN A 86 3.46 -7.22 10.69
N ALA A 87 4.36 -6.77 11.56
CA ALA A 87 4.07 -5.72 12.54
C ALA A 87 3.62 -4.39 11.89
N LYS A 88 4.19 -4.04 10.72
CA LYS A 88 3.75 -2.86 9.95
C LYS A 88 2.34 -3.02 9.38
N PHE A 89 2.01 -4.21 8.87
CA PHE A 89 0.66 -4.50 8.36
C PHE A 89 -0.39 -4.50 9.46
N GLU A 90 -0.06 -5.04 10.63
CA GLU A 90 -0.91 -4.97 11.82
C GLU A 90 -1.14 -3.52 12.24
N ALA A 91 -0.09 -2.70 12.32
CA ALA A 91 -0.21 -1.28 12.67
C ALA A 91 -1.03 -0.45 11.65
N LEU A 92 -0.97 -0.81 10.36
CA LEU A 92 -1.61 -0.04 9.29
C LEU A 92 -3.06 -0.44 9.02
N PHE A 93 -3.37 -1.73 9.13
CA PHE A 93 -4.69 -2.28 8.73
C PHE A 93 -5.40 -3.02 9.87
N GLY A 94 -4.76 -3.19 11.03
CA GLY A 94 -5.31 -3.96 12.15
C GLY A 94 -5.43 -5.46 11.86
N VAL A 95 -4.66 -5.98 10.90
CA VAL A 95 -4.72 -7.40 10.49
C VAL A 95 -3.61 -8.20 11.15
N GLU A 96 -3.96 -9.34 11.75
CA GLU A 96 -3.00 -10.23 12.43
C GLU A 96 -1.98 -10.82 11.44
N LYS A 97 -2.39 -11.05 10.19
CA LYS A 97 -1.60 -11.72 9.16
C LYS A 97 -1.71 -11.01 7.81
N ILE A 98 -0.61 -10.96 7.07
CA ILE A 98 -0.60 -10.46 5.69
C ILE A 98 -1.27 -11.50 4.79
N SER A 99 -2.14 -11.06 3.87
CA SER A 99 -2.87 -11.96 2.96
C SER A 99 -1.98 -12.92 2.17
N HIS A 100 -2.48 -14.14 1.90
CA HIS A 100 -1.79 -15.09 1.03
C HIS A 100 -1.87 -14.66 -0.44
N GLY A 101 -0.88 -15.06 -1.23
CA GLY A 101 -0.87 -14.85 -2.68
C GLY A 101 -2.10 -15.43 -3.39
N ASP A 102 -2.63 -16.55 -2.91
CA ASP A 102 -3.85 -17.15 -3.47
C ASP A 102 -5.12 -16.42 -3.04
N THR A 103 -5.17 -15.91 -1.81
CA THR A 103 -6.27 -15.03 -1.36
C THR A 103 -6.29 -13.72 -2.14
N LEU A 104 -5.12 -13.16 -2.46
CA LEU A 104 -4.99 -12.00 -3.34
C LEU A 104 -5.57 -12.31 -4.72
N ASN A 105 -5.09 -13.37 -5.37
CA ASN A 105 -5.59 -13.76 -6.69
C ASN A 105 -7.11 -14.07 -6.68
N TYR A 106 -7.60 -14.72 -5.63
CA TYR A 106 -9.02 -15.01 -5.46
C TYR A 106 -9.88 -13.74 -5.39
N GLY A 107 -9.43 -12.72 -4.63
CA GLY A 107 -10.11 -11.44 -4.52
C GLY A 107 -10.03 -10.63 -5.81
N TYR A 108 -8.84 -10.42 -6.34
CA TYR A 108 -8.61 -9.59 -7.53
C TYR A 108 -9.32 -10.11 -8.79
N ARG A 109 -9.49 -11.42 -8.95
CA ARG A 109 -10.24 -12.01 -10.08
C ARG A 109 -11.73 -11.68 -10.08
N ARG A 110 -12.26 -11.22 -8.95
CA ARG A 110 -13.69 -10.95 -8.76
C ARG A 110 -14.02 -9.47 -8.63
N LEU A 111 -13.00 -8.62 -8.53
CA LEU A 111 -13.21 -7.18 -8.43
C LEU A 111 -13.82 -6.68 -9.74
N GLU A 112 -14.82 -5.83 -9.61
CA GLU A 112 -15.39 -5.11 -10.75
C GLU A 112 -14.36 -4.10 -11.26
N VAL A 113 -14.02 -4.21 -12.54
CA VAL A 113 -12.97 -3.38 -13.17
C VAL A 113 -13.35 -1.90 -13.11
N ASP A 114 -14.62 -1.59 -13.32
CA ASP A 114 -15.13 -0.22 -13.33
C ASP A 114 -15.00 0.44 -11.95
N GLU A 115 -15.26 -0.30 -10.85
CA GLU A 115 -15.09 0.23 -9.49
C GLU A 115 -13.61 0.52 -9.18
N VAL A 116 -12.69 -0.31 -9.65
CA VAL A 116 -11.25 -0.09 -9.50
C VAL A 116 -10.77 1.07 -10.38
N GLN A 117 -11.29 1.19 -11.61
CA GLN A 117 -10.99 2.31 -12.49
C GLN A 117 -11.47 3.64 -11.89
N GLU A 118 -12.65 3.65 -11.26
CA GLU A 118 -13.18 4.84 -10.59
C GLU A 118 -12.30 5.31 -9.41
N VAL A 119 -11.65 4.38 -8.70
CA VAL A 119 -10.61 4.75 -7.71
C VAL A 119 -9.47 5.50 -8.38
N LEU A 120 -8.97 5.02 -9.53
CA LEU A 120 -7.88 5.68 -10.26
C LEU A 120 -8.29 7.06 -10.79
N CYS A 121 -9.49 7.18 -11.36
CA CYS A 121 -10.04 8.46 -11.81
C CYS A 121 -10.07 9.48 -10.68
N ARG A 122 -10.64 9.12 -9.53
CA ARG A 122 -10.68 9.99 -8.34
C ARG A 122 -9.29 10.33 -7.81
N CYS A 123 -8.34 9.41 -7.89
CA CYS A 123 -6.96 9.70 -7.51
C CYS A 123 -6.36 10.81 -8.38
N VAL A 124 -6.53 10.72 -9.70
CA VAL A 124 -6.05 11.72 -10.67
C VAL A 124 -6.77 13.06 -10.49
N GLU A 125 -8.09 13.05 -10.34
CA GLU A 125 -8.86 14.28 -10.07
C GLU A 125 -8.41 14.97 -8.78
N GLY A 126 -8.16 14.20 -7.72
CA GLY A 126 -7.64 14.71 -6.45
C GLY A 126 -6.29 15.41 -6.61
N LEU A 127 -5.39 14.81 -7.40
CA LEU A 127 -4.09 15.44 -7.73
C LEU A 127 -4.27 16.74 -8.50
N ILE A 128 -5.08 16.73 -9.57
CA ILE A 128 -5.34 17.91 -10.41
C ILE A 128 -5.90 19.05 -9.55
N ARG A 129 -6.92 18.79 -8.72
CA ARG A 129 -7.52 19.79 -7.83
C ARG A 129 -6.49 20.38 -6.88
N LYS A 130 -5.63 19.54 -6.29
CA LYS A 130 -4.63 20.01 -5.32
C LYS A 130 -3.53 20.83 -5.99
N ILE A 131 -3.03 20.39 -7.14
CA ILE A 131 -2.01 21.12 -7.93
C ILE A 131 -2.56 22.48 -8.36
N SER A 132 -3.78 22.53 -8.92
CA SER A 132 -4.43 23.78 -9.31
C SER A 132 -4.66 24.72 -8.13
N SER A 133 -5.03 24.19 -6.95
CA SER A 133 -5.20 25.01 -5.74
C SER A 133 -3.88 25.57 -5.18
N THR A 134 -2.78 24.84 -5.34
CA THR A 134 -1.44 25.28 -4.93
C THR A 134 -0.90 26.34 -5.90
N SER A 135 -1.13 26.16 -7.21
CA SER A 135 -0.78 27.15 -8.23
C SER A 135 -1.52 28.48 -8.02
N ALA A 136 -2.79 28.44 -7.58
CA ALA A 136 -3.57 29.64 -7.29
C ALA A 136 -3.07 30.40 -6.04
N ARG A 137 -2.47 29.73 -5.05
CA ARG A 137 -1.91 30.38 -3.85
C ARG A 137 -0.57 31.06 -4.08
N SER A 138 0.13 30.73 -5.16
CA SER A 138 1.42 31.35 -5.54
C SER A 138 1.26 32.72 -6.25
N ILE A 139 0.04 33.12 -6.59
CA ILE A 139 -0.24 34.29 -7.47
C ILE A 139 -0.90 35.44 -6.69
N VAL A 140 -1.19 35.28 -5.40
CA VAL A 140 -1.70 36.36 -4.56
C VAL A 140 -0.52 36.98 -3.78
N PRO A 141 -0.19 38.27 -4.00
CA PRO A 141 0.90 38.97 -3.30
C PRO A 141 0.58 39.24 -1.83
#